data_AF-A0A351G7A1-F1
#
_entry.id   AF-A0A351G7A1-F1
#
_cell.length_a   1.000
_cell.length_b   1.000
_cell.length_c   1.000
_cell.angle_alpha   90.00
_cell.angle_beta   90.00
_cell.angle_gamma   90.00
#
_symmetry.space_group_name_H-M   'P 1'
#
loop_
_entity.id
_entity.type
_entity.pdbx_description
1 polymer ?
#
loop_
_entity_poly.entity_id
_entity_poly.type
_entity_poly.pdbx_seq_one_letter_code
_entity_poly.pdbx_strand_id
1 'polypeptide(L)'
;LVFTSFDTDSGAEYNQFSSRQAGRYISRCQIPADFFNEGQYVLGINASSYRVKRYFQDEHALTFSIDSMGAPGKQWAESRLGTIRPRLNWVIEEQA
;
A
#
# COMPACT_ATOMS: atom_id res chain seq x y z
N LEU A 1 0.97 4.57 11.37
CA LEU A 1 0.71 4.72 9.92
C LEU A 1 1.66 3.79 9.17
N VAL A 2 1.16 2.90 8.30
CA VAL A 2 2.01 1.95 7.55
C VAL A 2 2.46 2.59 6.23
N PHE A 3 1.52 3.08 5.42
CA PHE A 3 1.79 3.88 4.23
C PHE A 3 0.57 4.75 3.88
N THR A 4 0.78 5.70 2.97
CA THR A 4 -0.25 6.50 2.30
C THR A 4 0.10 6.57 0.83
N SER A 5 -0.89 6.51 -0.05
CA SER A 5 -0.73 6.56 -1.51
C SER A 5 -1.93 7.25 -2.14
N PHE A 6 -1.74 7.81 -3.33
CA PHE A 6 -2.78 8.42 -4.16
C PHE A 6 -2.95 7.64 -5.46
N ASP A 7 -4.15 7.72 -6.05
CA ASP A 7 -4.43 7.17 -7.38
C ASP A 7 -3.74 7.96 -8.52
N THR A 8 -2.88 8.90 -8.17
CA THR A 8 -2.08 9.76 -9.05
C THR A 8 -0.65 9.95 -8.53
N ASP A 9 -0.09 8.96 -7.82
CA ASP A 9 1.26 9.06 -7.24
C ASP A 9 2.37 9.23 -8.31
N SER A 10 2.17 8.77 -9.55
CA SER A 10 3.13 9.03 -10.62
C SER A 10 2.98 10.44 -11.18
N GLY A 11 4.10 11.07 -11.57
CA GLY A 11 4.07 12.42 -12.15
C GLY A 11 3.22 12.53 -13.42
N ALA A 12 3.18 11.48 -14.24
CA ALA A 12 2.35 11.43 -15.44
C ALA A 12 0.85 11.42 -15.08
N GLU A 13 0.43 10.56 -14.15
CA GLU A 13 -0.97 10.48 -13.69
C GLU A 13 -1.38 11.75 -12.95
N TYR A 14 -0.49 12.32 -12.13
CA TYR A 14 -0.73 13.60 -11.46
C TYR A 14 -1.05 14.70 -12.46
N ASN A 15 -0.27 14.82 -13.54
CA ASN A 15 -0.51 15.82 -14.57
C ASN A 15 -1.80 15.54 -15.35
N GLN A 16 -1.99 14.28 -15.77
CA GLN A 16 -3.13 13.86 -16.58
C GLN A 16 -4.47 13.97 -15.81
N PHE A 17 -4.47 13.67 -14.52
CA PHE A 17 -5.67 13.62 -13.66
C PHE A 17 -5.68 14.71 -12.59
N SER A 18 -4.94 15.80 -12.81
CA SER A 18 -4.89 16.99 -11.94
C SER A 18 -6.25 17.60 -11.64
N SER A 19 -7.21 17.43 -12.56
CA SER A 19 -8.63 17.71 -12.34
C SER A 19 -9.49 16.66 -13.02
N ARG A 20 -10.63 16.33 -12.41
CA ARG A 20 -11.63 15.41 -12.98
C ARG A 20 -12.90 16.21 -13.27
N GLN A 21 -13.43 16.05 -14.47
CA GLN A 21 -14.73 16.62 -14.82
C GLN A 21 -15.83 15.94 -14.01
N ALA A 22 -17.03 16.52 -13.99
CA ALA A 22 -18.16 15.88 -13.33
C ALA A 22 -18.45 14.51 -13.96
N GLY A 23 -18.55 13.46 -13.14
CA GLY A 23 -18.74 12.10 -13.61
C GLY A 23 -18.49 11.05 -12.53
N ARG A 24 -18.59 9.77 -12.92
CA ARG A 24 -18.32 8.62 -12.06
C ARG A 24 -16.95 8.03 -12.41
N TYR A 25 -16.10 7.88 -11.41
CA TYR A 25 -14.74 7.34 -11.55
C TYR A 25 -14.55 6.14 -10.63
N ILE A 26 -13.65 5.24 -11.01
CA ILE A 26 -13.24 4.08 -10.20
C ILE A 26 -11.72 4.09 -10.14
N SER A 27 -11.17 4.24 -8.93
CA SER A 27 -9.75 4.08 -8.65
C SER A 27 -9.51 2.68 -8.12
N ARG A 28 -8.50 1.98 -8.66
CA ARG A 28 -8.17 0.60 -8.27
C ARG A 28 -6.68 0.54 -7.94
N CYS A 29 -6.37 0.00 -6.77
CA CYS A 29 -5.02 -0.31 -6.35
C CYS A 29 -4.95 -1.81 -6.01
N GLN A 30 -3.84 -2.45 -6.34
CA GLN A 30 -3.52 -3.81 -5.94
C GLN A 30 -2.31 -3.77 -5.01
N ILE A 31 -2.52 -4.14 -3.74
CA ILE A 31 -1.43 -4.28 -2.77
C ILE A 31 -0.79 -5.67 -2.98
N PRO A 32 0.54 -5.78 -3.10
CA PRO A 32 1.20 -7.07 -3.24
C PRO A 32 0.88 -8.00 -2.06
N ALA A 33 0.66 -9.29 -2.34
CA ALA A 33 0.20 -10.26 -1.35
C ALA A 33 1.17 -10.45 -0.16
N ASP A 34 2.47 -10.25 -0.40
CA ASP A 34 3.54 -10.36 0.56
C ASP A 34 4.00 -9.00 1.13
N PHE A 35 3.26 -7.91 0.90
CA PHE A 35 3.66 -6.57 1.32
C PHE A 35 3.66 -6.38 2.84
N PHE A 36 2.72 -7.00 3.55
CA PHE A 36 2.54 -6.83 4.99
C PHE A 36 3.09 -8.02 5.79
N ASN A 37 3.48 -7.76 7.04
CA ASN A 37 3.68 -8.83 8.02
C ASN A 37 2.34 -9.35 8.58
N GLU A 38 2.37 -10.45 9.32
CA GLU A 38 1.22 -10.92 10.12
C GLU A 38 0.66 -9.81 11.00
N GLY A 39 -0.66 -9.75 11.11
CA GLY A 39 -1.33 -8.82 11.99
C GLY A 39 -2.65 -8.30 11.44
N GLN A 40 -3.22 -7.34 12.16
CA GLN A 40 -4.43 -6.64 11.76
C GLN A 40 -4.08 -5.24 11.24
N TYR A 41 -4.72 -4.86 10.14
CA TYR A 41 -4.53 -3.59 9.46
C TYR A 41 -5.88 -2.91 9.24
N VAL A 42 -5.84 -1.57 9.24
CA VAL A 42 -6.97 -0.72 8.94
C VAL A 42 -6.62 0.14 7.73
N LEU A 43 -7.49 0.16 6.73
CA LEU A 43 -7.42 1.02 5.56
C LEU A 43 -8.36 2.21 5.74
N GLY A 44 -7.79 3.41 5.69
CA GLY A 44 -8.53 4.66 5.55
C GLY A 44 -8.58 5.13 4.10
N ILE A 45 -9.68 5.76 3.70
CA ILE A 45 -9.90 6.31 2.36
C ILE A 45 -10.25 7.80 2.48
N ASN A 46 -9.62 8.61 1.62
CA ASN A 46 -9.88 10.03 1.49
C ASN A 46 -10.15 10.39 0.03
N ALA A 47 -11.15 11.25 -0.21
CA ALA A 47 -11.30 11.94 -1.49
C ALA A 47 -11.15 13.45 -1.25
N SER A 48 -10.12 14.04 -1.85
CA SER A 48 -9.85 15.47 -1.72
C SER A 48 -9.21 16.04 -2.99
N SER A 49 -9.43 17.33 -3.21
CA SER A 49 -8.60 18.14 -4.10
C SER A 49 -7.44 18.69 -3.26
N TYR A 50 -6.21 18.34 -3.63
CA TYR A 50 -5.01 18.64 -2.86
C TYR A 50 -4.94 20.13 -2.50
N ARG A 51 -4.85 20.44 -1.20
CA ARG A 51 -4.85 21.79 -0.61
C ARG A 51 -6.08 22.67 -0.89
N VAL A 52 -7.13 22.14 -1.51
CA VAL A 52 -8.36 22.90 -1.83
C VAL A 52 -9.51 22.49 -0.93
N LYS A 53 -9.92 21.21 -0.98
CA LYS A 53 -11.11 20.74 -0.28
C LYS A 53 -11.07 19.24 -0.07
N ARG A 54 -11.53 18.80 1.10
CA ARG A 54 -11.86 17.40 1.38
C ARG A 54 -13.33 17.16 1.08
N TYR A 55 -13.62 16.19 0.23
CA TYR A 55 -14.99 15.81 -0.14
C TYR A 55 -15.50 14.64 0.69
N PHE A 56 -14.61 13.70 1.03
CA PHE A 56 -14.92 12.51 1.81
C PHE A 56 -13.68 12.07 2.60
N GLN A 57 -13.90 11.51 3.79
CA GLN A 57 -12.88 10.81 4.55
C GLN A 57 -13.54 9.77 5.45
N ASP A 58 -12.99 8.58 5.43
CA ASP A 58 -13.26 7.51 6.37
C ASP A 58 -11.93 6.88 6.79
N GLU A 59 -11.60 6.97 8.08
CA GLU A 59 -10.33 6.47 8.60
C GLU A 59 -10.33 4.95 8.83
N HIS A 60 -11.52 4.32 8.85
CA HIS A 60 -11.71 2.89 9.12
C HIS A 60 -12.58 2.21 8.06
N ALA A 61 -12.35 2.56 6.79
CA ALA A 61 -13.14 2.06 5.66
C ALA A 61 -13.07 0.53 5.50
N LEU A 62 -11.96 -0.11 5.90
CA LEU A 62 -11.80 -1.56 5.90
C LEU A 62 -10.81 -2.01 6.96
N THR A 63 -11.19 -3.01 7.76
CA THR A 63 -10.27 -3.75 8.65
C THR A 63 -10.05 -5.14 8.09
N PHE A 64 -8.78 -5.57 8.01
CA PHE A 64 -8.41 -6.89 7.52
C PHE A 64 -7.24 -7.46 8.30
N SER A 65 -7.12 -8.79 8.29
CA SER A 65 -6.02 -9.50 8.95
C SER A 65 -5.18 -10.24 7.91
N ILE A 66 -3.87 -10.28 8.14
CA ILE A 66 -2.90 -11.03 7.34
C ILE A 66 -2.44 -12.24 8.14
N ASP A 67 -2.72 -13.42 7.60
CA ASP A 67 -2.01 -14.65 7.93
C ASP A 67 -0.87 -14.81 6.90
N SER A 68 0.27 -15.29 7.34
CA SER A 68 1.51 -15.30 6.57
C SER A 68 1.90 -16.70 6.08
N MET A 69 0.91 -17.54 5.83
CA MET A 69 1.11 -18.84 5.17
C MET A 69 1.92 -18.67 3.87
N GLY A 70 3.15 -19.18 3.86
CA GLY A 70 4.01 -19.21 2.67
C GLY A 70 4.72 -17.89 2.30
N ALA A 71 4.76 -16.90 3.19
CA ALA A 71 5.42 -15.63 2.89
C ALA A 71 6.97 -15.70 2.92
N PRO A 72 7.68 -14.77 2.25
CA PRO A 72 9.15 -14.74 2.25
C PRO A 72 9.77 -14.74 3.65
N GLY A 73 10.73 -15.65 3.88
CA GLY A 73 11.44 -15.76 5.15
C GLY A 73 10.77 -16.65 6.20
N LYS A 74 9.63 -17.28 5.89
CA LYS A 74 8.95 -18.21 6.81
C LYS A 74 9.69 -19.54 7.04
N GLN A 75 10.78 -19.81 6.32
CA GLN A 75 11.69 -20.91 6.66
C GLN A 75 12.43 -20.69 8.00
N TRP A 76 12.47 -19.45 8.50
CA TRP A 76 13.02 -19.10 9.80
C TRP A 76 11.90 -19.07 10.85
N ALA A 77 12.17 -19.58 12.05
CA ALA A 77 11.21 -19.60 13.15
C ALA A 77 10.93 -18.19 13.72
N GLU A 78 11.81 -17.24 13.46
CA GLU A 78 11.71 -15.87 13.96
C GLU A 78 10.66 -15.06 13.20
N SER A 79 9.79 -14.39 13.95
CA SER A 79 8.90 -13.38 13.38
C SER A 79 9.71 -12.20 12.84
N ARG A 80 9.42 -11.78 11.61
CA ARG A 80 9.98 -10.56 11.03
C ARG A 80 9.49 -9.35 11.83
N LEU A 81 10.41 -8.45 12.17
CA LEU A 81 10.09 -7.17 12.82
C LEU A 81 9.42 -6.20 11.82
N GLY A 82 8.62 -5.28 12.35
CA GLY A 82 7.96 -4.23 11.57
C GLY A 82 6.61 -4.63 10.97
N THR A 83 5.99 -3.71 10.24
CA THR A 83 4.62 -3.85 9.68
C THR A 83 4.62 -4.29 8.21
N ILE A 84 5.73 -4.14 7.50
CA ILE A 84 5.88 -4.52 6.10
C ILE A 84 6.91 -5.64 5.94
N ARG A 85 6.78 -6.38 4.83
CA ARG A 85 7.65 -7.50 4.46
C ARG A 85 8.18 -7.29 3.03
N PRO A 86 9.21 -6.44 2.86
CA PRO A 86 9.74 -6.19 1.54
C PRO A 86 10.41 -7.43 0.95
N ARG A 87 10.13 -7.68 -0.34
CA ARG A 87 10.87 -8.65 -1.15
C ARG A 87 12.16 -8.02 -1.65
N LEU A 88 13.22 -8.19 -0.88
CA LEU A 88 14.54 -7.67 -1.23
C LEU A 88 15.25 -8.62 -2.20
N ASN A 89 15.84 -8.04 -3.26
CA ASN A 89 16.63 -8.78 -4.25
C ASN A 89 18.09 -8.84 -3.81
N TRP A 90 18.42 -9.80 -2.94
CA TRP A 90 19.79 -10.01 -2.47
C TRP A 90 20.64 -10.65 -3.57
N VAL A 91 21.84 -10.11 -3.79
CA VAL A 91 22.86 -10.68 -4.69
C VAL A 91 23.94 -11.32 -3.82
N ILE A 92 24.27 -12.58 -4.10
CA ILE A 92 25.31 -13.34 -3.38
C ILE A 92 26.42 -13.64 -4.39
N GLU A 93 27.62 -13.13 -4.12
CA GLU A 93 28.81 -13.32 -4.96
C GLU A 93 29.89 -14.00 -4.13
N GLU A 94 30.50 -15.06 -4.67
CA GLU A 94 31.70 -15.67 -4.10
C GLU A 94 32.92 -14.89 -4.59
N GLN A 95 33.73 -14.39 -3.66
CA GLN A 95 35.03 -13.81 -4.01
C GLN A 95 36.09 -14.90 -4.04
N ALA A 96 36.74 -15.05 -5.19
CA ALA A 96 37.88 -15.95 -5.39
C ALA A 96 39.16 -15.42 -4.73
#